data_AF-A0A401LCM1-F1
#
_entry.id   AF-A0A401LCM1-F1
#
_cell.length_a   1.000
_cell.length_b   1.000
_cell.length_c   1.000
_cell.angle_alpha   90.00
_cell.angle_beta   90.00
_cell.angle_gamma   90.00
#
_symmetry.space_group_name_H-M   'P 1'
#
loop_
_entity.id
_entity.type
_entity.pdbx_description
1 polymer ?
#
loop_
_entity_poly.entity_id
_entity_poly.type
_entity_poly.pdbx_seq_one_letter_code
_entity_poly.pdbx_strand_id
1 'polypeptide(L)'
;MKKVFLGLLAALMLTVPAFAHPLITVYVDGEQLSFDQPPIIQDDRTLVPMRKIFEALDAQVIWDEADQTVMAMHNEDIIMLQIGEAGLYKNGELVYTMSVPAQIINDRTLVPLRAVAESLGASVAWDGVKYVIDIHSDGTSKKPTGSEQQAPQVGGYTSSVLAADGTEVLHVELKCDEVAGQAAVNTAMAQATFNEGKAFLQTYKAQALQAYANDPNGFQPYYCVGAYNVTRSTNGYASFLGTVSSYAGGTEQAQYTSHTYAMSSGRECALSELVSDSQADLQALWKASFTALIEADEDAFYSDAESRLARSLNQVQFYLTDSGIVFYLSPGIIAPAATGAVSFEIAYQI
;
A
#
# COMPACT_ATOMS: atom_id res chain seq x y z
N MET A 1 -27.80 -4.30 25.61
CA MET A 1 -27.39 -5.09 24.42
C MET A 1 -27.32 -6.55 24.84
N LYS A 2 -27.91 -7.48 24.09
CA LYS A 2 -27.86 -8.92 24.39
C LYS A 2 -26.52 -9.46 23.88
N LYS A 3 -25.77 -10.16 24.73
CA LYS A 3 -24.48 -10.79 24.38
C LYS A 3 -24.72 -12.01 23.50
N VAL A 4 -23.83 -12.27 22.54
CA VAL A 4 -23.88 -13.44 21.66
C VAL A 4 -23.00 -14.54 22.24
N PHE A 5 -23.49 -15.80 22.21
CA PHE A 5 -22.75 -17.00 22.58
C PHE A 5 -22.04 -17.53 21.32
N LEU A 6 -20.74 -17.82 21.37
CA LEU A 6 -20.04 -18.50 20.27
C LEU A 6 -20.25 -20.02 20.40
N GLY A 7 -20.69 -20.70 19.34
CA GLY A 7 -20.77 -22.16 19.36
C GLY A 7 -20.76 -22.82 17.98
N LEU A 8 -20.17 -24.01 17.99
CA LEU A 8 -19.80 -24.95 16.92
C LEU A 8 -18.99 -24.38 15.74
N LEU A 9 -17.72 -24.76 15.74
CA LEU A 9 -16.66 -24.47 14.78
C LEU A 9 -17.01 -24.99 13.37
N ALA A 10 -17.24 -24.09 12.43
CA ALA A 10 -17.10 -24.37 11.00
C ALA A 10 -15.84 -23.63 10.54
N ALA A 11 -14.70 -24.33 10.53
CA ALA A 11 -13.42 -23.77 10.10
C ALA A 11 -13.43 -23.59 8.58
N LEU A 12 -13.87 -22.44 8.11
CA LEU A 12 -13.64 -22.01 6.73
C LEU A 12 -12.30 -21.28 6.70
N MET A 13 -11.30 -21.89 6.07
CA MET A 13 -10.04 -21.21 5.79
C MET A 13 -10.29 -20.11 4.77
N LEU A 14 -10.27 -18.87 5.22
CA LEU A 14 -10.15 -17.72 4.34
C LEU A 14 -8.67 -17.31 4.36
N THR A 15 -7.90 -17.85 3.42
CA THR A 15 -6.67 -17.19 3.02
C THR A 15 -7.10 -15.89 2.37
N VAL A 16 -6.91 -14.76 3.05
CA VAL A 16 -6.92 -13.47 2.36
C VAL A 16 -5.68 -13.53 1.48
N PRO A 17 -5.80 -13.67 0.15
CA PRO A 17 -4.63 -13.79 -0.69
C PRO A 17 -3.74 -12.57 -0.41
N ALA A 18 -2.44 -12.81 -0.24
CA ALA A 18 -1.49 -11.73 -0.46
C ALA A 18 -1.74 -11.27 -1.88
N PHE A 19 -2.44 -10.14 -2.02
CA PHE A 19 -2.69 -9.56 -3.31
C PHE A 19 -1.31 -9.32 -3.92
N ALA A 20 -1.02 -10.02 -5.02
CA ALA A 20 -0.04 -9.51 -5.94
C ALA A 20 -0.41 -8.04 -6.17
N HIS A 21 0.57 -7.16 -6.01
CA HIS A 21 0.47 -5.74 -6.29
C HIS A 21 -0.48 -5.56 -7.50
N PRO A 22 -1.63 -4.88 -7.35
CA PRO A 22 -2.56 -4.72 -8.47
C PRO A 22 -1.84 -4.11 -9.66
N LEU A 23 -2.32 -4.42 -10.86
CA LEU A 23 -1.74 -3.95 -12.11
C LEU A 23 -1.47 -2.44 -12.05
N ILE A 24 -0.22 -2.07 -12.35
CA ILE A 24 0.19 -0.68 -12.37
C ILE A 24 -0.56 0.02 -13.50
N THR A 25 -1.38 0.98 -13.12
CA THR A 25 -2.15 1.81 -14.05
C THR A 25 -1.41 3.13 -14.25
N VAL A 26 -1.32 3.61 -15.49
CA VAL A 26 -0.64 4.87 -15.80
C VAL A 26 -1.61 5.81 -16.48
N TYR A 27 -1.65 7.06 -16.02
CA TYR A 27 -2.33 8.16 -16.67
C TYR A 27 -1.31 9.20 -17.12
N VAL A 28 -1.51 9.77 -18.30
CA VAL A 28 -0.81 10.97 -18.78
C VAL A 28 -1.86 12.04 -19.00
N ASP A 29 -1.74 13.16 -18.30
CA ASP A 29 -2.70 14.28 -18.34
C ASP A 29 -4.16 13.86 -18.14
N GLY A 30 -4.37 12.85 -17.27
CA GLY A 30 -5.68 12.30 -16.94
C GLY A 30 -6.19 11.23 -17.92
N GLU A 31 -5.47 10.93 -19.00
CA GLU A 31 -5.79 9.85 -19.93
C GLU A 31 -5.08 8.55 -19.55
N GLN A 32 -5.83 7.48 -19.34
CA GLN A 32 -5.27 6.17 -19.00
C GLN A 32 -4.56 5.56 -20.21
N LEU A 33 -3.32 5.14 -20.02
CA LEU A 33 -2.55 4.42 -21.02
C LEU A 33 -2.75 2.90 -20.89
N SER A 34 -2.85 2.25 -22.05
CA SER A 34 -2.87 0.80 -22.16
C SER A 34 -1.54 0.29 -22.70
N PHE A 35 -1.02 -0.77 -22.06
CA PHE A 35 0.25 -1.37 -22.40
C PHE A 35 0.05 -2.86 -22.73
N ASP A 36 0.74 -3.33 -23.76
CA ASP A 36 0.85 -4.75 -24.09
C ASP A 36 1.87 -5.47 -23.19
N GLN A 37 2.89 -4.75 -22.73
CA GLN A 37 3.74 -5.11 -21.60
C GLN A 37 3.41 -4.18 -20.42
N PRO A 38 2.79 -4.67 -19.33
CA PRO A 38 2.48 -3.81 -18.20
C PRO A 38 3.77 -3.23 -17.57
N PRO A 39 3.70 -2.03 -16.96
CA PRO A 39 4.76 -1.56 -16.09
C PRO A 39 5.08 -2.59 -15.00
N ILE A 40 6.33 -2.64 -14.59
CA ILE A 40 6.79 -3.54 -13.53
C ILE A 40 7.51 -2.74 -12.45
N ILE A 41 7.54 -3.27 -11.24
CA ILE A 41 8.42 -2.79 -10.18
C ILE A 41 9.60 -3.76 -10.11
N GLN A 42 10.81 -3.23 -10.26
CA GLN A 42 12.06 -3.97 -10.09
C GLN A 42 13.01 -3.14 -9.24
N ASP A 43 13.57 -3.73 -8.18
CA ASP A 43 14.44 -3.05 -7.22
C ASP A 43 13.88 -1.69 -6.76
N ASP A 44 12.59 -1.71 -6.41
CA ASP A 44 11.80 -0.54 -6.00
C ASP A 44 11.80 0.63 -7.00
N ARG A 45 11.92 0.32 -8.29
CA ARG A 45 11.76 1.25 -9.40
C ARG A 45 10.67 0.77 -10.35
N THR A 46 9.74 1.68 -10.67
CA THR A 46 8.76 1.41 -11.70
C THR A 46 9.39 1.60 -13.08
N LEU A 47 9.51 0.48 -13.78
CA LEU A 47 9.96 0.36 -15.15
C LEU A 47 8.72 0.37 -16.06
N VAL A 48 8.68 1.32 -17.00
CA VAL A 48 7.55 1.51 -17.92
C VAL A 48 7.99 1.30 -19.37
N PRO A 49 7.13 0.77 -20.25
CA PRO A 49 7.41 0.75 -21.68
C PRO A 49 7.61 2.17 -22.21
N MET A 50 8.83 2.47 -22.64
CA MET A 50 9.26 3.81 -23.03
C MET A 50 8.34 4.42 -24.09
N ARG A 51 8.16 3.73 -25.22
CA ARG A 51 7.46 4.29 -26.38
C ARG A 51 6.09 4.90 -26.05
N LYS A 52 5.28 4.19 -25.25
CA LYS A 52 3.90 4.62 -24.91
C LYS A 52 3.87 5.91 -24.09
N ILE A 53 4.75 6.03 -23.10
CA ILE A 53 4.79 7.23 -22.24
C ILE A 53 5.26 8.44 -23.04
N PHE A 54 6.29 8.27 -23.86
CA PHE A 54 6.88 9.38 -24.62
C PHE A 54 5.97 9.86 -25.73
N GLU A 55 5.31 8.96 -26.45
CA GLU A 55 4.30 9.35 -27.46
C GLU A 55 3.15 10.12 -26.80
N ALA A 56 2.75 9.76 -25.58
CA ALA A 56 1.74 10.50 -24.81
C ALA A 56 2.24 11.84 -24.27
N LEU A 57 3.56 12.04 -24.18
CA LEU A 57 4.22 13.30 -23.82
C LEU A 57 4.71 14.08 -25.06
N ASP A 58 4.09 13.84 -26.22
CA ASP A 58 4.43 14.47 -27.50
C ASP A 58 5.92 14.33 -27.94
N ALA A 59 6.60 13.30 -27.45
CA ALA A 59 7.99 13.01 -27.77
C ALA A 59 8.11 11.92 -28.84
N GLN A 60 8.99 12.15 -29.82
CA GLN A 60 9.32 11.17 -30.85
C GLN A 60 10.36 10.18 -30.31
N VAL A 61 10.07 8.87 -30.41
CA VAL A 61 11.00 7.81 -29.97
C VAL A 61 11.65 7.11 -31.15
N ILE A 62 12.97 7.10 -31.16
CA ILE A 62 13.82 6.42 -32.14
C ILE A 62 14.59 5.30 -31.42
N TRP A 63 14.66 4.14 -32.06
CA TRP A 63 15.47 3.02 -31.61
C TRP A 63 16.66 2.86 -32.55
N ASP A 64 17.86 2.87 -32.00
CA ASP A 64 19.09 2.46 -32.68
C ASP A 64 19.41 1.02 -32.28
N GLU A 65 19.30 0.12 -33.25
CA GLU A 65 19.52 -1.31 -33.02
C GLU A 65 21.00 -1.68 -32.94
N ALA A 66 21.89 -0.93 -33.59
CA ALA A 66 23.31 -1.22 -33.59
C ALA A 66 23.93 -0.90 -32.22
N ASP A 67 23.56 0.23 -31.64
CA ASP A 67 24.08 0.70 -30.36
C ASP A 67 23.19 0.31 -29.17
N GLN A 68 22.09 -0.41 -29.42
CA GLN A 68 21.03 -0.71 -28.44
C GLN A 68 20.63 0.53 -27.64
N THR A 69 20.45 1.64 -28.35
CA THR A 69 20.21 2.95 -27.77
C THR A 69 18.81 3.41 -28.13
N VAL A 70 18.08 3.85 -27.12
CA VAL A 70 16.79 4.48 -27.29
C VAL A 70 17.00 5.99 -27.20
N MET A 71 16.45 6.71 -28.16
CA MET A 71 16.48 8.16 -28.19
C MET A 71 15.06 8.69 -28.16
N ALA A 72 14.85 9.75 -27.40
CA ALA A 72 13.60 10.47 -27.39
C ALA A 72 13.83 11.94 -27.64
N MET A 73 13.03 12.50 -28.54
CA MET A 73 13.12 13.88 -28.96
C MET A 73 11.84 14.59 -28.57
N HIS A 74 11.95 15.63 -27.74
CA HIS A 74 10.84 16.49 -27.36
C HIS A 74 11.30 17.94 -27.48
N ASN A 75 10.66 18.69 -28.38
CA ASN A 75 11.11 20.02 -28.78
C ASN A 75 12.58 20.02 -29.25
N GLU A 76 13.47 20.75 -28.56
CA GLU A 76 14.91 20.82 -28.85
C GLU A 76 15.73 19.82 -28.03
N ASP A 77 15.11 19.12 -27.08
CA ASP A 77 15.79 18.20 -26.17
C ASP A 77 15.86 16.79 -26.76
N ILE A 78 17.04 16.18 -26.66
CA ILE A 78 17.33 14.79 -27.02
C ILE A 78 17.72 14.04 -25.76
N ILE A 79 16.90 13.08 -25.35
CA ILE A 79 17.18 12.14 -24.27
C ILE A 79 17.71 10.85 -24.87
N MET A 80 18.83 10.33 -24.35
CA MET A 80 19.43 9.07 -24.78
C MET A 80 19.66 8.15 -23.59
N LEU A 81 19.27 6.89 -23.77
CA LEU A 81 19.51 5.80 -22.83
C LEU A 81 19.99 4.57 -23.60
N GLN A 82 21.06 3.94 -23.12
CA GLN A 82 21.55 2.69 -23.68
C GLN A 82 21.10 1.51 -22.82
N ILE A 83 20.68 0.41 -23.46
CA ILE A 83 20.24 -0.79 -22.75
C ILE A 83 21.39 -1.36 -21.92
N GLY A 84 21.11 -1.69 -20.66
CA GLY A 84 22.09 -2.22 -19.70
C GLY A 84 22.95 -1.16 -19.01
N GLU A 85 22.93 0.08 -19.50
CA GLU A 85 23.69 1.18 -18.92
C GLU A 85 22.81 2.04 -18.00
N ALA A 86 23.43 2.56 -16.93
CA ALA A 86 22.76 3.38 -15.94
C ALA A 86 22.65 4.87 -16.35
N GLY A 87 23.41 5.30 -17.36
CA GLY A 87 23.45 6.71 -17.75
C GLY A 87 22.20 7.16 -18.52
N LEU A 88 21.60 8.28 -18.08
CA LEU A 88 20.62 9.05 -18.84
C LEU A 88 21.28 10.34 -19.32
N TYR A 89 21.33 10.50 -20.64
CA TYR A 89 21.94 11.66 -21.28
C TYR A 89 20.88 12.59 -21.84
N LYS A 90 21.07 13.90 -21.63
CA LYS A 90 20.24 14.95 -22.23
C LYS A 90 21.16 15.86 -23.04
N ASN A 91 20.88 16.01 -24.34
CA ASN A 91 21.67 16.82 -25.26
C ASN A 91 23.18 16.47 -25.25
N GLY A 92 23.51 15.19 -25.05
CA GLY A 92 24.87 14.67 -24.99
C GLY A 92 25.58 14.81 -23.63
N GLU A 93 24.94 15.42 -22.63
CA GLU A 93 25.45 15.50 -21.26
C GLU A 93 24.81 14.45 -20.36
N LEU A 94 25.60 13.80 -19.50
CA LEU A 94 25.08 12.89 -18.49
C LEU A 94 24.34 13.71 -17.42
N VAL A 95 23.02 13.62 -17.38
CA VAL A 95 22.20 14.41 -16.43
C VAL A 95 21.69 13.58 -15.26
N TYR A 96 21.63 12.25 -15.40
CA TYR A 96 21.18 11.37 -14.32
C TYR A 96 21.81 9.97 -14.44
N THR A 97 22.05 9.32 -13.31
CA THR A 97 22.52 7.92 -13.24
C THR A 97 21.45 7.10 -12.52
N MET A 98 20.84 6.17 -13.25
CA MET A 98 19.74 5.34 -12.80
C MET A 98 20.24 4.18 -11.93
N SER A 99 19.53 3.89 -10.84
CA SER A 99 19.82 2.72 -9.99
C SER A 99 19.46 1.39 -10.67
N VAL A 100 18.50 1.42 -11.61
CA VAL A 100 18.11 0.29 -12.44
C VAL A 100 18.25 0.73 -13.90
N PRO A 101 19.08 0.06 -14.71
CA PRO A 101 19.29 0.45 -16.10
C PRO A 101 18.06 0.17 -16.97
N ALA A 102 18.02 0.81 -18.14
CA ALA A 102 17.05 0.48 -19.18
C ALA A 102 17.24 -0.97 -19.63
N GLN A 103 16.15 -1.69 -19.87
CA GLN A 103 16.19 -3.13 -20.13
C GLN A 103 15.09 -3.57 -21.09
N ILE A 104 15.33 -4.68 -21.79
CA ILE A 104 14.37 -5.25 -22.74
C ILE A 104 13.67 -6.43 -22.06
N ILE A 105 12.35 -6.34 -21.95
CA ILE A 105 11.48 -7.39 -21.40
C ILE A 105 10.34 -7.61 -22.38
N ASN A 106 10.13 -8.86 -22.81
CA ASN A 106 9.09 -9.24 -23.77
C ASN A 106 9.08 -8.34 -25.02
N ASP A 107 10.26 -8.11 -25.61
CA ASP A 107 10.47 -7.26 -26.79
C ASP A 107 10.01 -5.79 -26.60
N ARG A 108 9.99 -5.31 -25.36
CA ARG A 108 9.72 -3.91 -25.02
C ARG A 108 10.88 -3.34 -24.24
N THR A 109 11.32 -2.14 -24.62
CA THR A 109 12.28 -1.35 -23.84
C THR A 109 11.56 -0.72 -22.67
N LEU A 110 11.92 -1.14 -21.46
CA LEU A 110 11.45 -0.58 -20.22
C LEU A 110 12.52 0.33 -19.62
N VAL A 111 12.07 1.49 -19.13
CA VAL A 111 12.93 2.52 -18.56
C VAL A 111 12.39 2.99 -17.21
N PRO A 112 13.24 3.44 -16.28
CA PRO A 112 12.79 4.02 -15.02
C PRO A 112 11.94 5.26 -15.29
N LEU A 113 10.66 5.19 -14.93
CA LEU A 113 9.69 6.22 -15.33
C LEU A 113 10.12 7.62 -14.91
N ARG A 114 10.47 7.80 -13.63
CA ARG A 114 10.72 9.13 -13.06
C ARG A 114 11.90 9.82 -13.72
N ALA A 115 13.04 9.12 -13.83
CA ALA A 115 14.25 9.62 -14.47
C ALA A 115 13.96 10.20 -15.85
N VAL A 116 13.08 9.51 -16.56
CA VAL A 116 12.70 9.82 -17.92
C VAL A 116 11.68 10.96 -18.01
N ALA A 117 10.58 10.89 -17.25
CA ALA A 117 9.55 11.92 -17.27
C ALA A 117 10.12 13.28 -16.83
N GLU A 118 10.95 13.30 -15.78
CA GLU A 118 11.60 14.52 -15.30
C GLU A 118 12.57 15.12 -16.33
N SER A 119 13.28 14.27 -17.09
CA SER A 119 14.18 14.75 -18.15
C SER A 119 13.47 15.50 -19.29
N LEU A 120 12.18 15.20 -19.49
CA LEU A 120 11.28 15.87 -20.44
C LEU A 120 10.52 17.07 -19.86
N GLY A 121 10.72 17.38 -18.57
CA GLY A 121 10.00 18.43 -17.87
C GLY A 121 8.61 18.03 -17.36
N ALA A 122 8.24 16.75 -17.50
CA ALA A 122 7.02 16.21 -16.93
C ALA A 122 7.20 15.88 -15.45
N SER A 123 6.10 15.81 -14.71
CA SER A 123 6.09 15.44 -13.29
C SER A 123 5.30 14.15 -13.08
N VAL A 124 5.71 13.35 -12.09
CA VAL A 124 5.15 12.01 -11.84
C VAL A 124 4.68 11.89 -10.40
N ALA A 125 3.40 11.61 -10.21
CA ALA A 125 2.82 11.19 -8.94
C ALA A 125 2.59 9.67 -8.93
N TRP A 126 2.76 9.07 -7.76
CA TRP A 126 2.56 7.62 -7.53
C TRP A 126 1.60 7.42 -6.36
N ASP A 127 0.42 6.86 -6.63
CA ASP A 127 -0.51 6.34 -5.61
C ASP A 127 -0.18 4.86 -5.40
N GLY A 128 0.57 4.57 -4.34
CA GLY A 128 0.97 3.21 -3.95
C GLY A 128 -0.17 2.35 -3.40
N VAL A 129 -1.36 2.91 -3.11
CA VAL A 129 -2.55 2.12 -2.74
C VAL A 129 -3.19 1.53 -3.98
N LYS A 130 -3.42 2.38 -4.98
CA LYS A 130 -4.09 2.01 -6.23
C LYS A 130 -3.15 1.47 -7.29
N TYR A 131 -1.85 1.58 -7.05
CA TYR A 131 -0.80 1.32 -8.03
C TYR A 131 -1.02 2.18 -9.28
N VAL A 132 -1.32 3.45 -9.05
CA VAL A 132 -1.59 4.44 -10.10
C VAL A 132 -0.41 5.39 -10.22
N ILE A 133 0.04 5.58 -11.46
CA ILE A 133 1.01 6.59 -11.86
C ILE A 133 0.24 7.69 -12.57
N ASP A 134 0.35 8.92 -12.10
CA ASP A 134 -0.20 10.10 -12.78
C ASP A 134 0.96 10.97 -13.28
N ILE A 135 1.05 11.15 -14.59
CA ILE A 135 2.07 11.95 -15.26
C ILE A 135 1.42 13.24 -15.77
N HIS A 136 2.05 14.38 -15.52
CA HIS A 136 1.59 15.69 -16.01
C HIS A 136 2.66 16.32 -16.91
N SER A 137 2.30 16.58 -18.17
CA SER A 137 3.23 17.00 -19.23
C SER A 137 3.70 18.45 -19.14
N ASP A 138 2.85 19.33 -18.62
CA ASP A 138 3.12 20.77 -18.47
C ASP A 138 4.03 21.11 -17.26
N GLY A 139 4.49 20.09 -16.53
CA GLY A 139 5.16 20.25 -15.25
C GLY A 139 4.26 20.87 -14.16
N THR A 140 2.97 21.08 -14.46
CA THR A 140 1.92 21.57 -13.55
C THR A 140 1.03 20.44 -13.06
N SER A 141 1.64 19.27 -12.78
CA SER A 141 1.14 18.57 -11.60
C SER A 141 1.06 19.62 -10.51
N LYS A 142 -0.05 19.64 -9.79
CA LYS A 142 -0.14 20.39 -8.54
C LYS A 142 0.94 19.77 -7.67
N LYS A 143 2.19 20.24 -7.81
CA LYS A 143 3.38 19.79 -7.09
C LYS A 143 2.89 19.61 -5.68
N PRO A 144 2.86 18.37 -5.15
CA PRO A 144 2.06 18.05 -3.97
C PRO A 144 2.40 19.12 -2.95
N THR A 145 1.47 20.05 -2.73
CA THR A 145 1.84 21.31 -2.09
C THR A 145 1.94 20.93 -0.64
N GLY A 146 3.13 20.55 -0.16
CA GLY A 146 3.34 19.84 1.09
C GLY A 146 2.29 20.22 2.12
N SER A 147 1.27 19.37 2.23
CA SER A 147 0.06 19.70 2.98
C SER A 147 -0.07 18.66 4.06
N GLU A 148 0.36 19.04 5.25
CA GLU A 148 0.10 18.23 6.44
C GLU A 148 -1.35 18.48 6.85
N GLN A 149 -2.22 17.48 6.66
CA GLN A 149 -3.59 17.55 7.17
C GLN A 149 -3.53 17.71 8.70
N GLN A 150 -4.11 18.81 9.20
CA GLN A 150 -3.95 19.23 10.60
C GLN A 150 -5.04 18.67 11.53
N ALA A 151 -6.17 18.24 10.96
CA ALA A 151 -7.32 17.71 11.70
C ALA A 151 -7.90 16.47 11.00
N PRO A 152 -8.52 15.54 11.75
CA PRO A 152 -9.25 14.42 11.19
C PRO A 152 -10.32 14.87 10.19
N GLN A 153 -10.49 14.15 9.09
CA GLN A 153 -11.52 14.38 8.08
C GLN A 153 -12.17 13.04 7.71
N VAL A 154 -13.48 13.08 7.46
CA VAL A 154 -14.20 11.90 6.95
C VAL A 154 -13.65 11.55 5.56
N GLY A 155 -13.52 10.25 5.27
CA GLY A 155 -12.93 9.74 4.03
C GLY A 155 -11.45 9.36 4.14
N GLY A 156 -10.77 9.74 5.24
CA GLY A 156 -9.42 9.27 5.54
C GLY A 156 -8.42 10.33 5.97
N TYR A 157 -7.15 10.06 5.72
CA TYR A 157 -6.03 10.95 6.02
C TYR A 157 -5.07 11.03 4.84
N THR A 158 -4.74 12.24 4.40
CA THR A 158 -3.70 12.45 3.40
C THR A 158 -2.71 13.52 3.86
N SER A 159 -1.43 13.29 3.62
CA SER A 159 -0.38 14.22 3.96
C SER A 159 0.86 14.00 3.12
N SER A 160 1.58 15.08 2.85
CA SER A 160 2.82 15.05 2.08
C SER A 160 3.87 15.96 2.71
N VAL A 161 5.11 15.47 2.75
CA VAL A 161 6.30 16.22 3.18
C VAL A 161 7.18 16.46 1.96
N LEU A 162 7.57 17.72 1.77
CA LEU A 162 8.51 18.11 0.73
C LEU A 162 9.89 18.47 1.30
N ALA A 163 10.93 18.22 0.50
CA ALA A 163 12.25 18.82 0.65
C ALA A 163 12.26 20.28 0.19
N ALA A 164 13.39 20.98 0.36
CA ALA A 164 13.53 22.41 0.07
C ALA A 164 13.41 22.76 -1.42
N ASP A 165 13.83 21.85 -2.30
CA ASP A 165 13.61 21.91 -3.75
C ASP A 165 12.18 21.54 -4.16
N GLY A 166 11.37 21.11 -3.19
CA GLY A 166 9.99 20.70 -3.33
C GLY A 166 9.78 19.27 -3.82
N THR A 167 10.82 18.43 -3.81
CA THR A 167 10.66 16.98 -4.02
C THR A 167 9.87 16.37 -2.86
N GLU A 168 8.88 15.54 -3.16
CA GLU A 168 8.14 14.81 -2.12
C GLU A 168 9.04 13.73 -1.51
N VAL A 169 9.25 13.81 -0.19
CA VAL A 169 10.10 12.86 0.52
C VAL A 169 9.31 11.86 1.36
N LEU A 170 8.08 12.20 1.72
CA LEU A 170 7.21 11.31 2.48
C LEU A 170 5.75 11.56 2.10
N HIS A 171 5.03 10.48 1.79
CA HIS A 171 3.61 10.51 1.45
C HIS A 171 2.79 9.63 2.41
N VAL A 172 1.65 10.13 2.89
CA VAL A 172 0.68 9.32 3.62
C VAL A 172 -0.67 9.43 2.96
N GLU A 173 -1.30 8.29 2.68
CA GLU A 173 -2.67 8.24 2.21
C GLU A 173 -3.41 7.02 2.75
N LEU A 174 -4.26 7.25 3.74
CA LEU A 174 -5.13 6.24 4.33
C LEU A 174 -6.56 6.57 3.96
N LYS A 175 -7.11 5.85 2.97
CA LYS A 175 -8.51 5.99 2.55
C LYS A 175 -9.43 5.26 3.53
N CYS A 176 -10.64 5.76 3.72
CA CYS A 176 -11.62 5.10 4.60
C CYS A 176 -13.01 5.16 3.99
N ASP A 177 -13.66 3.99 3.94
CA ASP A 177 -15.08 3.90 3.62
C ASP A 177 -15.93 4.65 4.65
N GLU A 178 -17.05 5.18 4.18
CA GLU A 178 -18.05 5.82 5.03
C GLU A 178 -19.22 4.88 5.30
N VAL A 179 -19.71 4.90 6.53
CA VAL A 179 -20.96 4.22 6.89
C VAL A 179 -22.12 5.21 6.75
N ALA A 180 -23.02 4.93 5.82
CA ALA A 180 -24.15 5.81 5.51
C ALA A 180 -24.99 6.13 6.75
N GLY A 181 -25.21 7.43 7.00
CA GLY A 181 -26.02 7.91 8.13
C GLY A 181 -25.39 7.76 9.52
N GLN A 182 -24.12 7.33 9.63
CA GLN A 182 -23.45 7.09 10.91
C GLN A 182 -22.30 8.07 11.18
N ALA A 183 -22.64 9.35 11.37
CA ALA A 183 -21.65 10.42 11.55
C ALA A 183 -20.66 10.18 12.72
N ALA A 184 -21.13 9.61 13.83
CA ALA A 184 -20.28 9.32 14.99
C ALA A 184 -19.23 8.24 14.67
N VAL A 185 -19.60 7.20 13.91
CA VAL A 185 -18.68 6.16 13.45
C VAL A 185 -17.69 6.74 12.44
N ASN A 186 -18.17 7.51 11.46
CA ASN A 186 -17.29 8.11 10.43
C ASN A 186 -16.29 9.08 11.06
N THR A 187 -16.69 9.82 12.10
CA THR A 187 -15.78 10.69 12.87
C THR A 187 -14.74 9.87 13.64
N ALA A 188 -15.13 8.75 14.24
CA ALA A 188 -14.20 7.89 14.97
C ALA A 188 -13.16 7.25 14.03
N MET A 189 -13.58 6.79 12.86
CA MET A 189 -12.66 6.28 11.83
C MET A 189 -11.75 7.37 11.27
N ALA A 190 -12.28 8.57 11.00
CA ALA A 190 -11.46 9.72 10.62
C ALA A 190 -10.36 10.01 11.64
N GLN A 191 -10.68 9.89 12.94
CA GLN A 191 -9.71 10.05 14.02
C GLN A 191 -8.68 8.92 14.04
N ALA A 192 -9.09 7.68 13.79
CA ALA A 192 -8.19 6.52 13.73
C ALA A 192 -7.17 6.66 12.60
N THR A 193 -7.62 6.91 11.36
CA THR A 193 -6.73 7.12 10.21
C THR A 193 -5.83 8.34 10.38
N PHE A 194 -6.35 9.42 10.98
CA PHE A 194 -5.55 10.60 11.31
C PHE A 194 -4.44 10.26 12.30
N ASN A 195 -4.74 9.51 13.36
CA ASN A 195 -3.74 9.14 14.37
C ASN A 195 -2.65 8.25 13.79
N GLU A 196 -3.01 7.25 12.99
CA GLU A 196 -2.06 6.35 12.34
C GLU A 196 -1.16 7.09 11.36
N GLY A 197 -1.73 7.85 10.43
CA GLY A 197 -0.97 8.60 9.45
C GLY A 197 -0.08 9.67 10.08
N LYS A 198 -0.58 10.36 11.11
CA LYS A 198 0.21 11.33 11.88
C LYS A 198 1.35 10.67 12.65
N ALA A 199 1.13 9.49 13.23
CA ALA A 199 2.19 8.75 13.91
C ALA A 199 3.31 8.40 12.92
N PHE A 200 2.97 7.91 11.72
CA PHE A 200 3.95 7.63 10.67
C PHE A 200 4.77 8.88 10.29
N LEU A 201 4.10 10.01 10.05
CA LEU A 201 4.79 11.28 9.78
C LEU A 201 5.74 11.67 10.92
N GLN A 202 5.28 11.61 12.16
CA GLN A 202 6.09 11.99 13.32
C GLN A 202 7.33 11.11 13.46
N THR A 203 7.21 9.82 13.19
CA THR A 203 8.32 8.87 13.25
C THR A 203 9.32 9.09 12.12
N TYR A 204 8.84 9.29 10.90
CA TYR A 204 9.67 9.12 9.71
C TYR A 204 10.01 10.40 8.94
N LYS A 205 9.34 11.53 9.20
CA LYS A 205 9.56 12.81 8.49
C LYS A 205 11.02 13.27 8.50
N ALA A 206 11.67 13.27 9.66
CA ALA A 206 13.06 13.70 9.78
C ALA A 206 14.02 12.74 9.05
N GLN A 207 13.74 11.44 9.10
CA GLN A 207 14.56 10.41 8.45
C GLN A 207 14.43 10.48 6.93
N ALA A 208 13.22 10.67 6.40
CA ALA A 208 12.97 10.85 4.98
C ALA A 208 13.71 12.07 4.42
N LEU A 209 13.62 13.22 5.11
CA LEU A 209 14.36 14.43 4.74
C LEU A 209 15.88 14.22 4.75
N GLN A 210 16.40 13.52 5.76
CA GLN A 210 17.82 13.23 5.87
C GLN A 210 18.29 12.24 4.79
N ALA A 211 17.53 11.19 4.54
CA ALA A 211 17.84 10.19 3.52
C ALA A 211 17.84 10.84 2.12
N TYR A 212 16.86 11.70 1.82
CA TYR A 212 16.86 12.49 0.59
C TYR A 212 18.08 13.40 0.48
N ALA A 213 18.42 14.13 1.55
CA ALA A 213 19.58 15.02 1.54
C ALA A 213 20.92 14.29 1.31
N ASN A 214 21.01 13.01 1.69
CA ASN A 214 22.21 12.19 1.52
C ASN A 214 22.37 11.65 0.10
N ASP A 215 21.27 11.24 -0.54
CA ASP A 215 21.28 10.71 -1.91
C ASP A 215 20.01 11.11 -2.68
N PRO A 216 19.92 12.36 -3.16
CA PRO A 216 18.73 12.83 -3.87
C PRO A 216 18.39 11.99 -5.11
N ASN A 217 19.41 11.43 -5.77
CA ASN A 217 19.24 10.70 -7.02
C ASN A 217 18.77 9.26 -6.79
N GLY A 218 19.25 8.60 -5.73
CA GLY A 218 18.85 7.23 -5.37
C GLY A 218 17.68 7.15 -4.39
N PHE A 219 17.22 8.29 -3.84
CA PHE A 219 16.19 8.31 -2.82
C PHE A 219 14.80 7.90 -3.35
N GLN A 220 14.14 7.05 -2.57
CA GLN A 220 12.74 6.70 -2.75
C GLN A 220 11.91 7.34 -1.63
N PRO A 221 10.82 8.07 -1.96
CA PRO A 221 9.94 8.65 -0.97
C PRO A 221 9.41 7.60 0.01
N TYR A 222 9.44 7.94 1.28
CA TYR A 222 8.84 7.12 2.31
C TYR A 222 7.33 7.18 2.17
N TYR A 223 6.63 6.10 2.50
CA TYR A 223 5.17 6.15 2.39
C TYR A 223 4.45 5.28 3.41
N CYS A 224 3.21 5.66 3.71
CA CYS A 224 2.25 4.86 4.45
C CYS A 224 0.90 5.01 3.76
N VAL A 225 0.47 3.95 3.08
CA VAL A 225 -0.63 4.03 2.13
C VAL A 225 -1.54 2.82 2.30
N GLY A 226 -2.84 3.03 2.32
CA GLY A 226 -3.79 1.94 2.52
C GLY A 226 -5.23 2.36 2.50
N ALA A 227 -6.11 1.40 2.80
CA ALA A 227 -7.54 1.64 2.89
C ALA A 227 -8.18 0.86 4.03
N TYR A 228 -9.14 1.49 4.70
CA TYR A 228 -10.05 0.88 5.66
C TYR A 228 -11.42 0.67 5.00
N ASN A 229 -11.77 -0.59 4.80
CA ASN A 229 -13.03 -0.97 4.15
C ASN A 229 -14.06 -1.42 5.19
N VAL A 230 -15.35 -1.09 4.98
CA VAL A 230 -16.43 -1.55 5.85
C VAL A 230 -16.65 -3.05 5.63
N THR A 231 -16.41 -3.86 6.66
CA THR A 231 -16.68 -5.32 6.63
C THR A 231 -18.06 -5.68 7.18
N ARG A 232 -18.66 -4.78 7.97
CA ARG A 232 -20.03 -4.90 8.49
C ARG A 232 -20.57 -3.52 8.87
N SER A 233 -21.86 -3.28 8.62
CA SER A 233 -22.57 -2.08 9.08
C SER A 233 -23.99 -2.36 9.62
N THR A 234 -24.19 -3.54 10.21
CA THR A 234 -25.50 -4.03 10.65
C THR A 234 -25.52 -4.37 12.15
N ASN A 235 -26.73 -4.53 12.71
CA ASN A 235 -26.96 -4.95 14.10
C ASN A 235 -26.31 -4.05 15.16
N GLY A 236 -26.26 -2.75 14.90
CA GLY A 236 -25.77 -1.75 15.85
C GLY A 236 -24.24 -1.59 15.89
N TYR A 237 -23.51 -2.27 15.00
CA TYR A 237 -22.06 -2.18 14.91
C TYR A 237 -21.61 -1.87 13.49
N ALA A 238 -20.55 -1.07 13.38
CA ALA A 238 -19.77 -0.91 12.18
C ALA A 238 -18.38 -1.50 12.41
N SER A 239 -17.89 -2.34 11.50
CA SER A 239 -16.57 -2.93 11.56
C SER A 239 -15.80 -2.64 10.27
N PHE A 240 -14.51 -2.41 10.43
CA PHE A 240 -13.58 -2.02 9.38
C PHE A 240 -12.36 -2.92 9.40
N LEU A 241 -11.89 -3.29 8.21
CA LEU A 241 -10.59 -3.91 8.02
C LEU A 241 -9.72 -2.97 7.18
N GLY A 242 -8.58 -2.60 7.77
CA GLY A 242 -7.51 -1.83 7.16
C GLY A 242 -6.43 -2.73 6.60
N THR A 243 -6.01 -2.43 5.38
CA THR A 243 -4.79 -3.00 4.78
C THR A 243 -3.89 -1.83 4.38
N VAL A 244 -2.72 -1.76 5.02
CA VAL A 244 -1.81 -0.62 4.92
C VAL A 244 -0.41 -1.10 4.57
N SER A 245 0.15 -0.58 3.48
CA SER A 245 1.54 -0.76 3.10
C SER A 245 2.37 0.42 3.58
N SER A 246 3.57 0.15 4.08
CA SER A 246 4.50 1.19 4.48
C SER A 246 5.94 0.90 4.06
N TYR A 247 6.64 1.95 3.66
CA TYR A 247 8.06 1.93 3.31
C TYR A 247 8.76 3.11 3.98
N ALA A 248 9.87 2.82 4.65
CA ALA A 248 10.66 3.82 5.36
C ALA A 248 12.17 3.61 5.15
N GLY A 249 12.58 3.32 3.91
CA GLY A 249 13.99 3.13 3.54
C GLY A 249 14.50 1.69 3.70
N GLY A 250 13.61 0.70 3.70
CA GLY A 250 13.94 -0.72 3.88
C GLY A 250 12.92 -1.59 3.15
N THR A 251 12.66 -2.81 3.62
CA THR A 251 11.62 -3.65 2.98
C THR A 251 10.23 -3.10 3.27
N GLU A 252 9.39 -3.01 2.24
CA GLU A 252 7.97 -2.68 2.40
C GLU A 252 7.29 -3.63 3.40
N GLN A 253 6.46 -3.07 4.28
CA GLN A 253 5.71 -3.81 5.29
C GLN A 253 4.22 -3.68 5.02
N ALA A 254 3.53 -4.81 4.92
CA ALA A 254 2.08 -4.88 4.92
C ALA A 254 1.56 -5.05 6.36
N GLN A 255 0.61 -4.20 6.73
CA GLN A 255 -0.04 -4.17 8.03
C GLN A 255 -1.55 -4.38 7.87
N TYR A 256 -2.11 -5.11 8.83
CA TYR A 256 -3.54 -5.33 8.93
C TYR A 256 -4.00 -4.77 10.27
N THR A 257 -4.99 -3.89 10.22
CA THR A 257 -5.56 -3.24 11.39
C THR A 257 -7.08 -3.35 11.28
N SER A 258 -7.78 -3.49 12.40
CA SER A 258 -9.23 -3.52 12.37
C SER A 258 -9.81 -2.65 13.47
N HIS A 259 -10.97 -2.08 13.19
CA HIS A 259 -11.72 -1.27 14.13
C HIS A 259 -13.17 -1.69 14.14
N THR A 260 -13.79 -1.73 15.32
CA THR A 260 -15.21 -2.02 15.46
C THR A 260 -15.84 -0.99 16.38
N TYR A 261 -16.88 -0.30 15.91
CA TYR A 261 -17.54 0.77 16.64
C TYR A 261 -19.01 0.45 16.89
N ALA A 262 -19.51 0.84 18.06
CA ALA A 262 -20.94 0.88 18.33
C ALA A 262 -21.57 2.04 17.55
N MET A 263 -22.54 1.75 16.67
CA MET A 263 -23.24 2.76 15.87
C MET A 263 -23.98 3.79 16.73
N SER A 264 -24.43 3.41 17.93
CA SER A 264 -25.12 4.31 18.84
C SER A 264 -24.27 5.47 19.35
N SER A 265 -22.95 5.35 19.33
CA SER A 265 -22.06 6.33 19.95
C SER A 265 -20.76 6.61 19.19
N GLY A 266 -20.41 5.84 18.16
CA GLY A 266 -19.11 5.90 17.50
C GLY A 266 -17.94 5.47 18.40
N ARG A 267 -18.21 4.77 19.51
CA ARG A 267 -17.16 4.32 20.44
C ARG A 267 -16.62 2.98 19.98
N GLU A 268 -15.30 2.84 20.01
CA GLU A 268 -14.63 1.57 19.72
C GLU A 268 -15.00 0.51 20.75
N CYS A 269 -15.32 -0.69 20.27
CA CYS A 269 -15.77 -1.82 21.06
C CYS A 269 -14.64 -2.81 21.26
N ALA A 270 -14.38 -3.16 22.51
CA ALA A 270 -13.55 -4.32 22.81
C ALA A 270 -14.32 -5.62 22.53
N LEU A 271 -13.59 -6.69 22.20
CA LEU A 271 -14.20 -8.01 21.96
C LEU A 271 -15.06 -8.49 23.14
N SER A 272 -14.62 -8.23 24.38
CA SER A 272 -15.33 -8.58 25.61
C SER A 272 -16.70 -7.91 25.77
N GLU A 273 -16.99 -6.90 24.97
CA GLU A 273 -18.30 -6.24 24.90
C GLU A 273 -19.23 -6.89 23.89
N LEU A 274 -18.66 -7.63 22.93
CA LEU A 274 -19.37 -8.29 21.83
C LEU A 274 -19.72 -9.74 22.17
N VAL A 275 -18.86 -10.43 22.92
CA VAL A 275 -19.01 -11.84 23.29
C VAL A 275 -19.14 -12.03 24.80
N SER A 276 -19.79 -13.12 25.22
CA SER A 276 -19.92 -13.47 26.65
C SER A 276 -18.78 -14.32 27.19
N ASP A 277 -18.00 -14.94 26.30
CA ASP A 277 -16.89 -15.84 26.62
C ASP A 277 -15.82 -15.14 27.46
N SER A 278 -15.21 -15.88 28.39
CA SER A 278 -14.12 -15.35 29.18
C SER A 278 -12.85 -15.22 28.32
N GLN A 279 -11.89 -14.40 28.78
CA GLN A 279 -10.59 -14.29 28.10
C GLN A 279 -9.88 -15.65 27.98
N ALA A 280 -10.05 -16.53 28.99
CA ALA A 280 -9.45 -17.86 28.97
C ALA A 280 -10.12 -18.75 27.92
N ASP A 281 -11.45 -18.69 27.79
CA ASP A 281 -12.20 -19.44 26.78
C ASP A 281 -11.83 -18.97 25.37
N LEU A 282 -11.70 -17.65 25.17
CA LEU A 282 -11.26 -17.07 23.90
C LEU A 282 -9.83 -17.48 23.54
N GLN A 283 -8.89 -17.45 24.48
CA GLN A 283 -7.52 -17.91 24.22
C GLN A 283 -7.46 -19.41 23.89
N ALA A 284 -8.28 -20.23 24.56
CA ALA A 284 -8.40 -21.65 24.24
C ALA A 284 -8.97 -21.87 22.82
N LEU A 285 -10.02 -21.13 22.46
CA LEU A 285 -10.61 -21.13 21.12
C LEU A 285 -9.59 -20.73 20.05
N TRP A 286 -8.89 -19.61 20.25
CA TRP A 286 -7.89 -19.12 19.30
C TRP A 286 -6.75 -20.12 19.12
N LYS A 287 -6.22 -20.65 20.24
CA LYS A 287 -5.16 -21.65 20.18
C LYS A 287 -5.62 -22.87 19.37
N ALA A 288 -6.78 -23.43 19.70
CA ALA A 288 -7.29 -24.61 19.00
C ALA A 288 -7.52 -24.35 17.50
N SER A 289 -8.10 -23.19 17.17
CA SER A 289 -8.45 -22.85 15.79
C SER A 289 -7.22 -22.58 14.93
N PHE A 290 -6.25 -21.79 15.42
CA PHE A 290 -5.01 -21.56 14.69
C PHE A 290 -4.13 -22.82 14.60
N THR A 291 -4.11 -23.67 15.63
CA THR A 291 -3.44 -24.99 15.54
C THR A 291 -4.06 -25.84 14.43
N ALA A 292 -5.40 -25.89 14.34
CA ALA A 292 -6.06 -26.62 13.26
C ALA A 292 -5.73 -26.07 11.86
N LEU A 293 -5.49 -24.75 11.73
CA LEU A 293 -4.99 -24.17 10.47
C LEU A 293 -3.58 -24.64 10.13
N ILE A 294 -2.68 -24.68 11.13
CA ILE A 294 -1.30 -25.14 10.98
C ILE A 294 -1.27 -26.62 10.56
N GLU A 295 -2.03 -27.47 11.24
CA GLU A 295 -2.07 -28.93 10.98
C GLU A 295 -2.64 -29.28 9.59
N ALA A 296 -3.48 -28.43 9.03
CA ALA A 296 -4.13 -28.68 7.75
C ALA A 296 -3.25 -28.30 6.53
N ASP A 297 -2.22 -27.46 6.71
CA ASP A 297 -1.25 -27.11 5.67
C ASP A 297 0.10 -26.71 6.30
N GLU A 298 0.83 -27.67 6.88
CA GLU A 298 2.06 -27.40 7.65
C GLU A 298 3.12 -26.63 6.84
N ASP A 299 3.18 -26.85 5.51
CA ASP A 299 4.14 -26.23 4.61
C ASP A 299 3.91 -24.72 4.44
N ALA A 300 2.68 -24.23 4.70
CA ALA A 300 2.35 -22.81 4.64
C ALA A 300 2.83 -22.01 5.86
N PHE A 301 3.30 -22.68 6.92
CA PHE A 301 3.67 -22.06 8.20
C PHE A 301 5.16 -22.23 8.53
N TYR A 302 5.62 -21.51 9.56
CA TYR A 302 6.97 -21.73 10.07
C TYR A 302 7.07 -23.10 10.76
N SER A 303 8.24 -23.73 10.67
CA SER A 303 8.51 -24.99 11.39
C SER A 303 8.32 -24.91 12.92
N ASP A 304 8.35 -23.70 13.50
CA ASP A 304 8.07 -23.42 14.91
C ASP A 304 6.72 -22.71 15.16
N ALA A 305 5.77 -22.77 14.21
CA ALA A 305 4.52 -22.02 14.23
C ALA A 305 3.69 -22.20 15.51
N GLU A 306 3.59 -23.40 16.08
CA GLU A 306 2.85 -23.61 17.33
C GLU A 306 3.48 -22.88 18.52
N SER A 307 4.82 -22.87 18.60
CA SER A 307 5.54 -22.16 19.65
C SER A 307 5.36 -20.64 19.49
N ARG A 308 5.32 -20.17 18.24
CA ARG A 308 5.00 -18.78 17.90
C ARG A 308 3.57 -18.41 18.26
N LEU A 309 2.61 -19.28 17.97
CA LEU A 309 1.21 -19.10 18.33
C LEU A 309 1.04 -18.96 19.84
N ALA A 310 1.66 -19.86 20.63
CA ALA A 310 1.55 -19.86 22.08
C ALA A 310 2.00 -18.54 22.74
N ARG A 311 3.02 -17.87 22.19
CA ARG A 311 3.52 -16.57 22.69
C ARG A 311 2.77 -15.36 22.12
N SER A 312 1.94 -15.55 21.09
CA SER A 312 1.26 -14.49 20.34
C SER A 312 -0.26 -14.50 20.47
N LEU A 313 -0.84 -15.32 21.36
CA LEU A 313 -2.29 -15.34 21.59
C LEU A 313 -2.86 -13.98 22.05
N ASN A 314 -2.05 -13.13 22.67
CA ASN A 314 -2.44 -11.76 23.04
C ASN A 314 -2.40 -10.76 21.87
N GLN A 315 -1.91 -11.18 20.70
CA GLN A 315 -1.85 -10.38 19.47
C GLN A 315 -3.01 -10.72 18.51
N VAL A 316 -3.92 -11.61 18.90
CA VAL A 316 -5.10 -11.94 18.08
C VAL A 316 -6.00 -10.70 18.01
N GLN A 317 -6.26 -10.26 16.79
CA GLN A 317 -7.17 -9.17 16.49
C GLN A 317 -8.47 -9.73 15.91
N PHE A 318 -9.50 -8.90 15.82
CA PHE A 318 -10.79 -9.31 15.28
C PHE A 318 -11.45 -8.22 14.45
N TYR A 319 -12.33 -8.64 13.55
CA TYR A 319 -13.31 -7.77 12.90
C TYR A 319 -14.62 -8.54 12.70
N LEU A 320 -15.69 -7.80 12.43
CA LEU A 320 -17.00 -8.39 12.18
C LEU A 320 -17.27 -8.43 10.68
N THR A 321 -17.84 -9.53 10.23
CA THR A 321 -18.47 -9.67 8.91
C THR A 321 -19.98 -9.78 9.10
N ASP A 322 -20.74 -9.93 8.01
CA ASP A 322 -22.16 -10.26 8.10
C ASP A 322 -22.42 -11.68 8.61
N SER A 323 -21.49 -12.62 8.38
CA SER A 323 -21.61 -14.04 8.75
C SER A 323 -21.06 -14.39 10.13
N GLY A 324 -20.06 -13.66 10.64
CA GLY A 324 -19.38 -14.02 11.86
C GLY A 324 -18.38 -13.00 12.39
N ILE A 325 -17.58 -13.47 13.35
CA ILE A 325 -16.41 -12.77 13.87
C ILE A 325 -15.17 -13.43 13.27
N VAL A 326 -14.37 -12.65 12.56
CA VAL A 326 -13.07 -13.10 12.08
C VAL A 326 -12.02 -12.79 13.12
N PHE A 327 -11.22 -13.79 13.47
CA PHE A 327 -10.02 -13.64 14.29
C PHE A 327 -8.79 -13.81 13.41
N TYR A 328 -7.80 -12.92 13.57
CA TYR A 328 -6.61 -12.94 12.75
C TYR A 328 -5.34 -12.61 13.54
N LEU A 329 -4.21 -13.07 13.00
CA LEU A 329 -2.87 -12.67 13.38
C LEU A 329 -2.21 -11.95 12.20
N SER A 330 -1.48 -10.89 12.49
CA SER A 330 -0.76 -10.12 11.47
C SER A 330 0.26 -10.99 10.71
N PRO A 331 0.65 -10.59 9.49
CA PRO A 331 1.67 -11.30 8.70
C PRO A 331 2.98 -11.48 9.48
N GLY A 332 3.68 -12.60 9.26
CA GLY A 332 4.98 -12.86 9.89
C GLY A 332 4.93 -13.41 11.31
N ILE A 333 3.74 -13.53 11.92
CA ILE A 333 3.60 -14.02 13.31
C ILE A 333 3.77 -15.53 13.39
N ILE A 334 2.98 -16.31 12.64
CA ILE A 334 3.03 -17.78 12.60
C ILE A 334 3.32 -18.37 11.21
N ALA A 335 3.20 -17.55 10.16
CA ALA A 335 3.49 -17.88 8.77
C ALA A 335 4.38 -16.80 8.13
N PRO A 336 5.10 -17.08 7.03
CA PRO A 336 5.81 -16.07 6.25
C PRO A 336 4.95 -14.84 5.95
N ALA A 337 5.55 -13.64 5.94
CA ALA A 337 4.80 -12.41 5.69
C ALA A 337 4.09 -12.40 4.32
N ALA A 338 4.66 -13.10 3.33
CA ALA A 338 4.06 -13.30 2.01
C ALA A 338 2.76 -14.12 2.03
N THR A 339 2.46 -14.85 3.11
CA THR A 339 1.18 -15.55 3.30
C THR A 339 0.04 -14.58 3.62
N GLY A 340 0.34 -13.35 4.05
CA GLY A 340 -0.66 -12.40 4.53
C GLY A 340 -1.11 -12.69 5.96
N ALA A 341 -2.24 -12.11 6.36
CA ALA A 341 -2.80 -12.35 7.69
C ALA A 341 -3.41 -13.75 7.76
N VAL A 342 -3.04 -14.52 8.80
CA VAL A 342 -3.65 -15.82 9.06
C VAL A 342 -4.94 -15.59 9.84
N SER A 343 -6.06 -16.15 9.37
CA SER A 343 -7.37 -15.89 9.99
C SER A 343 -8.30 -17.09 9.94
N PHE A 344 -9.30 -17.08 10.83
CA PHE A 344 -10.46 -17.96 10.78
C PHE A 344 -11.71 -17.20 11.22
N GLU A 345 -12.88 -17.67 10.80
CA GLU A 345 -14.16 -17.06 11.12
C GLU A 345 -15.00 -17.96 12.03
N ILE A 346 -15.67 -17.37 13.02
CA ILE A 346 -16.71 -18.02 13.80
C ILE A 346 -18.06 -17.39 13.47
N ALA A 347 -18.96 -18.20 12.93
CA ALA A 347 -20.29 -17.75 12.54
C ALA A 347 -21.13 -17.29 13.75
N TYR A 348 -22.02 -16.33 13.54
CA TYR A 348 -23.01 -15.96 14.56
C TYR A 348 -23.97 -17.12 14.82
N GLN A 349 -24.30 -17.34 16.09
CA GLN A 349 -25.41 -18.22 16.44
C GLN A 349 -26.72 -17.50 16.17
N ILE A 350 -27.54 -18.06 15.27
CA ILE A 350 -28.87 -17.57 14.90
C ILE A 350 -29.91 -18.07 15.91
#